data_AF-A0A6P0KBY6-F1
#
_entry.id   AF-A0A6P0KBY6-F1
#
_cell.length_a   1.000
_cell.length_b   1.000
_cell.length_c   1.000
_cell.angle_alpha   90.00
_cell.angle_beta   90.00
_cell.angle_gamma   90.00
#
_symmetry.space_group_name_H-M   'P 1'
#
loop_
_entity.id
_entity.type
_entity.pdbx_description
1 polymer ?
#
loop_
_entity_poly.entity_id
_entity_poly.type
_entity_poly.pdbx_seq_one_letter_code
_entity_poly.pdbx_strand_id
1 'polypeptide(L)'
;SLISTSDGEKITNPKHFHRLYQKLRRVQKALSRKTKGSKNRYQASIKVAKIHAKIKDARTDFLHKLTTRLVQENGLIAVEELGVRNMVKNRKLARSISDAAWGEFFRQLEYKCQWYGRELVKIDRFFPSSKRCNNCGFVVERLPLNIRSWDCPECGTKGIDRDINAGKNILAAGLAVSVCGANIRPDNNCVKGQLRKTRKGKKQKPKL
;
A
#
# COMPACT_ATOMS: atom_id res chain seq x y z
N SER A 1 -10.75 -6.97 0.36
CA SER A 1 -9.99 -7.02 -0.90
C SER A 1 -8.50 -6.91 -0.59
N LEU A 2 -7.64 -7.31 -1.52
CA LEU A 2 -6.20 -7.08 -1.49
C LEU A 2 -5.88 -5.64 -1.91
N ILE A 3 -6.48 -5.20 -3.02
CA ILE A 3 -6.39 -3.86 -3.62
C ILE A 3 -7.80 -3.46 -4.07
N SER A 4 -8.12 -2.18 -3.97
CA SER A 4 -9.33 -1.58 -4.53
C SER A 4 -8.89 -0.44 -5.45
N THR A 5 -9.32 -0.47 -6.72
CA THR A 5 -8.99 0.57 -7.71
C THR A 5 -10.01 1.72 -7.68
N SER A 6 -9.63 2.87 -8.23
CA SER A 6 -10.53 4.03 -8.43
C SER A 6 -11.75 3.70 -9.30
N ASP A 7 -11.60 2.72 -10.20
CA ASP A 7 -12.63 2.30 -11.16
C ASP A 7 -13.64 1.32 -10.54
N GLY A 8 -13.43 0.94 -9.28
CA GLY A 8 -14.32 0.05 -8.53
C GLY A 8 -13.90 -1.42 -8.54
N GLU A 9 -12.80 -1.79 -9.18
CA GLU A 9 -12.29 -3.17 -9.16
C GLU A 9 -11.75 -3.49 -7.76
N LYS A 10 -12.26 -4.57 -7.16
CA LYS A 10 -11.78 -5.09 -5.87
C LYS A 10 -11.05 -6.42 -6.10
N ILE A 11 -9.73 -6.34 -6.27
CA ILE A 11 -8.88 -7.52 -6.43
C ILE A 11 -8.83 -8.29 -5.11
N THR A 12 -9.16 -9.58 -5.13
CA THR A 12 -9.11 -10.43 -3.93
C THR A 12 -7.84 -11.25 -3.89
N ASN A 13 -7.43 -11.66 -2.68
CA ASN A 13 -6.30 -12.55 -2.52
C ASN A 13 -6.68 -13.96 -3.04
N PRO A 14 -5.93 -14.56 -3.98
CA PRO A 14 -6.25 -15.87 -4.54
C PRO A 14 -6.58 -16.94 -3.49
N LYS A 15 -7.71 -17.64 -3.69
CA LYS A 15 -8.16 -18.72 -2.80
C LYS A 15 -7.20 -19.91 -2.75
N HIS A 16 -6.30 -20.04 -3.73
CA HIS A 16 -5.30 -21.12 -3.81
C HIS A 16 -4.35 -21.18 -2.60
N PHE A 17 -4.11 -20.04 -1.92
CA PHE A 17 -3.29 -20.03 -0.72
C PHE A 17 -3.90 -20.85 0.42
N HIS A 18 -5.23 -20.94 0.51
CA HIS A 18 -5.89 -21.62 1.61
C HIS A 18 -5.56 -23.12 1.65
N ARG A 19 -5.58 -23.79 0.49
CA ARG A 19 -5.25 -25.22 0.37
C ARG A 19 -3.78 -25.49 0.75
N LEU A 20 -2.86 -24.64 0.29
CA LEU A 20 -1.45 -24.76 0.63
C LEU A 20 -1.21 -24.55 2.13
N TYR A 21 -1.91 -23.59 2.75
CA TYR A 21 -1.83 -23.37 4.19
C TYR A 21 -2.38 -24.52 5.03
N GLN A 22 -3.50 -25.14 4.60
CA GLN A 22 -4.00 -26.34 5.25
C GLN A 22 -2.99 -27.48 5.19
N LYS A 23 -2.35 -27.69 4.03
CA LYS A 23 -1.30 -28.68 3.84
C LYS A 23 -0.08 -28.38 4.72
N LEU A 24 0.34 -27.10 4.78
CA LEU A 24 1.43 -26.65 5.62
C LEU A 24 1.17 -26.97 7.11
N ARG A 25 -0.04 -26.66 7.61
CA ARG A 25 -0.43 -26.95 8.99
C ARG A 25 -0.32 -28.44 9.33
N ARG A 26 -0.75 -29.32 8.43
CA ARG A 26 -0.66 -30.79 8.62
C ARG A 26 0.80 -31.26 8.68
N VAL A 27 1.64 -30.80 7.76
CA VAL A 27 3.06 -31.19 7.72
C VAL A 27 3.85 -30.59 8.89
N GLN A 28 3.55 -29.37 9.31
CA GLN A 28 4.13 -28.78 10.53
C GLN A 28 3.75 -29.57 11.79
N LYS A 29 2.48 -30.00 11.92
CA LYS A 29 2.04 -30.87 13.03
C LYS A 29 2.72 -32.25 13.00
N ALA A 30 2.96 -32.79 11.80
CA ALA A 30 3.71 -34.04 11.65
C ALA A 30 5.18 -33.86 12.06
N LEU A 31 5.81 -32.75 11.66
CA LEU A 31 7.20 -32.40 12.01
C LEU A 31 7.37 -32.20 13.52
N SER A 32 6.44 -31.51 14.18
CA SER A 32 6.53 -31.22 15.62
C SER A 32 6.55 -32.50 16.47
N ARG A 33 5.89 -33.56 16.01
CA ARG A 33 5.85 -34.89 16.65
C ARG A 33 7.12 -35.74 16.43
N LYS A 34 8.05 -35.32 15.57
CA LYS A 34 9.29 -36.09 15.29
C LYS A 34 10.41 -35.73 16.28
N THR A 35 11.15 -36.76 16.71
CA THR A 35 12.31 -36.63 17.60
C THR A 35 13.36 -35.67 17.01
N LYS A 36 13.82 -34.72 17.84
CA LYS A 36 14.89 -33.77 17.46
C LYS A 36 16.16 -34.54 17.05
N GLY A 37 16.86 -34.06 16.02
CA GLY A 37 18.08 -34.70 15.50
C GLY A 37 17.88 -35.96 14.64
N SER A 38 16.69 -36.58 14.63
CA SER A 38 16.47 -37.80 13.84
C SER A 38 16.48 -37.56 12.31
N LYS A 39 16.93 -38.55 11.54
CA LYS A 39 16.84 -38.56 10.06
C LYS A 39 15.40 -38.35 9.58
N ASN A 40 14.42 -38.92 10.28
CA ASN A 40 12.99 -38.74 9.98
C ASN A 40 12.51 -37.30 10.17
N ARG A 41 13.03 -36.57 11.17
CA ARG A 41 12.72 -35.16 11.36
C ARG A 41 13.32 -34.31 10.25
N TYR A 42 14.55 -34.61 9.81
CA TYR A 42 15.18 -33.94 8.67
C TYR A 42 14.36 -34.12 7.38
N GLN A 43 13.89 -35.33 7.08
CA GLN A 43 13.02 -35.57 5.93
C GLN A 43 11.68 -34.81 6.04
N ALA A 44 11.13 -34.69 7.25
CA ALA A 44 9.92 -33.90 7.48
C ALA A 44 10.16 -32.38 7.35
N SER A 45 11.33 -31.85 7.75
CA SER A 45 11.65 -30.43 7.60
C SER A 45 11.81 -30.05 6.12
N ILE A 46 12.38 -30.93 5.30
CA ILE A 46 12.41 -30.76 3.84
C ILE A 46 10.99 -30.66 3.27
N LYS A 47 10.05 -31.49 3.73
CA LYS A 47 8.64 -31.41 3.28
C LYS A 47 8.00 -30.07 3.65
N VAL A 48 8.28 -29.54 4.85
CA VAL A 48 7.85 -28.20 5.26
C VAL A 48 8.45 -27.13 4.34
N ALA A 49 9.77 -27.17 4.10
CA ALA A 49 10.46 -26.23 3.23
C ALA A 49 9.89 -26.23 1.80
N LYS A 50 9.63 -27.41 1.22
CA LYS A 50 9.01 -27.56 -0.10
C LYS A 50 7.62 -26.89 -0.19
N ILE A 51 6.82 -26.96 0.88
CA ILE A 51 5.51 -26.30 0.90
C ILE A 51 5.67 -24.79 1.03
N HIS A 52 6.60 -24.31 1.87
CA HIS A 52 6.90 -22.89 1.96
C HIS A 52 7.37 -22.31 0.62
N ALA A 53 8.24 -23.01 -0.10
CA ALA A 53 8.67 -22.62 -1.45
C ALA A 53 7.46 -22.47 -2.38
N LYS A 54 6.58 -23.49 -2.46
CA LYS A 54 5.36 -23.41 -3.28
C LYS A 54 4.44 -22.23 -2.93
N ILE A 55 4.30 -21.90 -1.64
CA ILE A 55 3.49 -20.74 -1.22
C ILE A 55 4.16 -19.44 -1.68
N LYS A 56 5.49 -19.33 -1.53
CA LYS A 56 6.25 -18.18 -1.99
C LYS A 56 6.13 -18.01 -3.50
N ASP A 57 6.36 -19.07 -4.27
CA ASP A 57 6.34 -19.03 -5.73
C ASP A 57 4.96 -18.65 -6.26
N ALA A 58 3.89 -19.26 -5.74
CA ALA A 58 2.51 -18.92 -6.11
C ALA A 58 2.15 -17.46 -5.78
N ARG A 59 2.68 -16.94 -4.67
CA ARG A 59 2.49 -15.54 -4.29
C ARG A 59 3.24 -14.61 -5.21
N THR A 60 4.50 -14.90 -5.48
CA THR A 60 5.36 -14.12 -6.37
C THR A 60 4.77 -14.09 -7.79
N ASP A 61 4.32 -15.23 -8.33
CA ASP A 61 3.63 -15.32 -9.63
C ASP A 61 2.39 -14.43 -9.69
N PHE A 62 1.51 -14.52 -8.68
CA PHE A 62 0.32 -13.68 -8.61
C PHE A 62 0.66 -12.18 -8.57
N LEU A 63 1.62 -11.78 -7.74
CA LEU A 63 2.05 -10.38 -7.65
C LEU A 63 2.67 -9.90 -8.96
N HIS A 64 3.48 -10.71 -9.64
CA HIS A 64 4.06 -10.32 -10.92
C HIS A 64 2.97 -10.12 -11.97
N LYS A 65 2.02 -11.06 -12.09
CA LYS A 65 0.90 -10.94 -13.04
C LYS A 65 0.09 -9.68 -12.76
N LEU A 66 -0.24 -9.44 -11.50
CA LEU A 66 -1.03 -8.29 -11.09
C LEU A 66 -0.32 -6.96 -11.37
N THR A 67 0.94 -6.85 -10.96
CA THR A 67 1.72 -5.61 -11.17
C THR A 67 2.00 -5.36 -12.64
N THR A 68 2.25 -6.40 -13.44
CA THR A 68 2.40 -6.24 -14.90
C THR A 68 1.10 -5.73 -15.52
N ARG A 69 -0.05 -6.33 -15.16
CA ARG A 69 -1.36 -5.89 -15.65
C ARG A 69 -1.59 -4.40 -15.35
N LEU A 70 -1.40 -4.00 -14.09
CA LEU A 70 -1.59 -2.60 -13.67
C LEU A 70 -0.71 -1.62 -14.45
N VAL A 71 0.58 -1.95 -14.63
CA VAL A 71 1.54 -1.07 -15.32
C VAL A 71 1.30 -1.01 -16.84
N GLN A 72 0.75 -2.07 -17.42
CA GLN A 72 0.40 -2.09 -18.84
C GLN A 72 -0.86 -1.27 -19.13
N GLU A 73 -1.89 -1.42 -18.29
CA GLU A 73 -3.20 -0.77 -18.46
C GLU A 73 -3.19 0.72 -18.10
N ASN A 74 -2.25 1.19 -17.28
CA ASN A 74 -2.27 2.54 -16.72
C ASN A 74 -0.99 3.33 -17.04
N GLY A 75 -1.15 4.58 -17.44
CA GLY A 75 -0.03 5.53 -17.65
C GLY A 75 0.55 6.08 -16.35
N LEU A 76 -0.33 6.33 -15.37
CA LEU A 76 0.01 6.82 -14.03
C LEU A 76 -0.64 5.91 -13.00
N ILE A 77 0.11 5.54 -11.97
CA ILE A 77 -0.37 4.75 -10.83
C ILE A 77 -0.12 5.56 -9.56
N ALA A 78 -1.19 5.88 -8.85
CA ALA A 78 -1.12 6.52 -7.54
C ALA A 78 -1.40 5.48 -6.44
N VAL A 79 -0.54 5.42 -5.42
CA VAL A 79 -0.66 4.49 -4.30
C VAL A 79 -0.49 5.20 -2.97
N GLU A 80 -1.22 4.76 -1.94
CA GLU A 80 -1.00 5.22 -0.58
C GLU A 80 0.26 4.56 0.02
N GLU A 81 1.07 5.35 0.71
CA GLU A 81 2.23 4.83 1.45
C GLU A 81 1.78 4.07 2.70
N LEU A 82 1.67 2.74 2.61
CA LEU A 82 1.27 1.92 3.76
C LEU A 82 2.45 1.66 4.70
N GLY A 83 2.26 1.94 5.99
CA GLY A 83 3.17 1.54 7.07
C GLY A 83 3.15 0.03 7.35
N VAL A 84 3.45 -0.82 6.37
CA VAL A 84 3.27 -2.29 6.42
C VAL A 84 3.91 -2.90 7.67
N ARG A 85 5.11 -2.43 8.06
CA ARG A 85 5.82 -2.89 9.26
C ARG A 85 5.00 -2.73 10.54
N ASN A 86 4.26 -1.62 10.67
CA ASN A 86 3.43 -1.35 11.84
C ASN A 86 2.14 -2.19 11.80
N MET A 87 1.58 -2.43 10.62
CA MET A 87 0.34 -3.20 10.49
C MET A 87 0.54 -4.68 10.86
N VAL A 88 1.70 -5.26 10.52
CA VAL A 88 2.04 -6.66 10.85
C VAL A 88 2.21 -6.89 12.36
N LYS A 89 2.43 -5.84 13.17
CA LYS A 89 2.48 -5.96 14.63
C LYS A 89 1.14 -6.41 15.23
N ASN A 90 0.02 -6.11 14.57
CA ASN A 90 -1.29 -6.58 15.00
C ASN A 90 -1.45 -8.07 14.69
N ARG A 91 -1.35 -8.93 15.70
CA ARG A 91 -1.43 -10.40 15.56
C ARG A 91 -2.69 -10.90 14.86
N LYS A 92 -3.83 -10.19 14.98
CA LYS A 92 -5.10 -10.57 14.34
C LYS A 92 -5.06 -10.36 12.81
N LEU A 93 -4.34 -9.34 12.35
CA LEU A 93 -4.23 -8.97 10.93
C LEU A 93 -2.91 -9.40 10.29
N ALA A 94 -1.90 -9.76 11.09
CA ALA A 94 -0.55 -10.07 10.64
C ALA A 94 -0.54 -11.10 9.52
N ARG A 95 -1.37 -12.14 9.62
CA ARG A 95 -1.45 -13.20 8.60
C ARG A 95 -2.03 -12.69 7.29
N SER A 96 -3.18 -12.01 7.30
CA SER A 96 -3.80 -11.51 6.07
C SER A 96 -2.93 -10.45 5.39
N ILE A 97 -2.24 -9.60 6.16
CA ILE A 97 -1.28 -8.61 5.65
C ILE A 97 -0.04 -9.28 5.07
N SER A 98 0.49 -10.31 5.75
CA SER A 98 1.65 -11.06 5.25
C SER A 98 1.31 -11.87 4.00
N ASP A 99 0.07 -12.34 3.89
CA ASP A 99 -0.44 -13.05 2.71
C ASP A 99 -0.62 -12.09 1.53
N ALA A 100 -1.03 -10.84 1.80
CA ALA A 100 -1.12 -9.77 0.82
C ALA A 100 0.25 -9.34 0.27
N ALA A 101 1.31 -9.45 1.08
CA ALA A 101 2.69 -9.14 0.71
C ALA A 101 2.86 -7.75 0.04
N TRP A 102 2.20 -6.73 0.60
CA TRP A 102 2.24 -5.36 0.08
C TRP A 102 3.64 -4.80 -0.10
N GLY A 103 4.59 -5.14 0.78
CA GLY A 103 5.99 -4.70 0.61
C GLY A 103 6.61 -5.18 -0.71
N GLU A 104 6.36 -6.44 -1.06
CA GLU A 104 6.84 -7.01 -2.34
C GLU A 104 6.03 -6.45 -3.52
N PHE A 105 4.72 -6.28 -3.35
CA PHE A 105 3.86 -5.64 -4.36
C PHE A 105 4.36 -4.23 -4.74
N PHE A 106 4.65 -3.38 -3.76
CA PHE A 106 5.17 -2.02 -4.00
C PHE A 106 6.55 -2.05 -4.65
N ARG A 107 7.44 -2.93 -4.17
CA ARG A 107 8.76 -3.13 -4.79
C ARG A 107 8.62 -3.51 -6.27
N GLN A 108 7.65 -4.38 -6.58
CA GLN A 108 7.38 -4.81 -7.95
C GLN A 108 6.79 -3.72 -8.84
N LEU A 109 5.83 -2.95 -8.33
CA LEU A 109 5.31 -1.78 -9.04
C LEU A 109 6.42 -0.77 -9.34
N GLU A 110 7.27 -0.47 -8.37
CA GLU A 110 8.32 0.54 -8.51
C GLU A 110 9.28 0.23 -9.64
N TYR A 111 9.86 -0.98 -9.69
CA TYR A 111 10.76 -1.32 -10.80
C TYR A 111 10.02 -1.49 -12.13
N LYS A 112 8.76 -1.96 -12.14
CA LYS A 112 8.01 -2.12 -13.40
C LYS A 112 7.59 -0.78 -13.97
N CYS A 113 7.14 0.16 -13.15
CA CYS A 113 6.85 1.50 -13.62
C CYS A 113 8.09 2.12 -14.28
N GLN A 114 9.27 1.95 -13.68
CA GLN A 114 10.53 2.38 -14.29
C GLN A 114 10.80 1.68 -15.64
N TRP A 115 10.61 0.36 -15.73
CA TRP A 115 10.85 -0.39 -16.96
C TRP A 115 9.91 -0.02 -18.11
N TYR A 116 8.64 0.21 -17.81
CA TYR A 116 7.61 0.52 -18.80
C TYR A 116 7.40 2.03 -19.01
N GLY A 117 8.22 2.88 -18.39
CA GLY A 117 8.09 4.33 -18.51
C GLY A 117 6.76 4.87 -17.97
N ARG A 118 6.25 4.28 -16.89
CA ARG A 118 5.02 4.72 -16.21
C ARG A 118 5.36 5.54 -14.98
N GLU A 119 4.47 6.45 -14.63
CA GLU A 119 4.61 7.25 -13.43
C GLU A 119 4.04 6.51 -12.21
N LEU A 120 4.81 6.43 -11.13
CA LEU A 120 4.36 5.91 -9.84
C LEU A 120 4.40 7.03 -8.80
N VAL A 121 3.23 7.47 -8.34
CA VAL A 121 3.10 8.49 -7.31
C VAL A 121 2.74 7.83 -5.98
N LYS A 122 3.58 8.06 -4.96
CA LYS A 122 3.32 7.62 -3.59
C LYS A 122 2.69 8.78 -2.81
N ILE A 123 1.44 8.61 -2.38
CA ILE A 123 0.69 9.58 -1.57
C ILE A 123 0.97 9.33 -0.09
N ASP A 124 1.17 10.40 0.65
CA ASP A 124 1.43 10.34 2.09
C ASP A 124 0.31 9.62 2.85
N ARG A 125 0.71 8.82 3.85
CA ARG A 125 -0.19 7.98 4.67
C ARG A 125 -1.19 8.75 5.52
N PHE A 126 -0.92 10.04 5.80
CA PHE A 126 -1.79 10.90 6.60
C PHE A 126 -2.81 11.63 5.72
N PHE A 127 -2.72 11.50 4.40
CA PHE A 127 -3.74 12.00 3.48
C PHE A 127 -5.09 11.34 3.82
N PRO A 128 -6.17 12.11 4.06
CA PRO A 128 -7.46 11.57 4.50
C PRO A 128 -8.25 10.93 3.36
N SER A 129 -7.64 10.00 2.60
CA SER A 129 -8.18 9.36 1.40
C SER A 129 -9.58 8.80 1.60
N SER A 130 -9.80 8.06 2.69
CA SER A 130 -11.08 7.41 3.01
C SER A 130 -12.11 8.33 3.66
N LYS A 131 -11.67 9.39 4.37
CA LYS A 131 -12.52 10.34 5.09
C LYS A 131 -12.98 11.52 4.22
N ARG A 132 -12.23 11.83 3.17
CA ARG A 132 -12.52 12.90 2.23
C ARG A 132 -13.59 12.45 1.23
N CYS A 133 -14.62 13.23 0.98
CA CYS A 133 -15.58 12.96 -0.08
C CYS A 133 -14.90 13.19 -1.43
N ASN A 134 -14.94 12.20 -2.33
CA ASN A 134 -14.40 12.35 -3.69
C ASN A 134 -15.18 13.33 -4.57
N ASN A 135 -16.42 13.68 -4.19
CA ASN A 135 -17.27 14.60 -4.95
C ASN A 135 -17.00 16.07 -4.57
N CYS A 136 -17.09 16.42 -3.29
CA CYS A 136 -16.97 17.82 -2.83
C CYS A 136 -15.72 18.12 -2.00
N GLY A 137 -14.96 17.11 -1.56
CA GLY A 137 -13.78 17.30 -0.72
C GLY A 137 -14.05 17.40 0.79
N PHE A 138 -15.30 17.31 1.25
CA PHE A 138 -15.66 17.26 2.68
C PHE A 138 -14.84 16.21 3.43
N VAL A 139 -14.25 16.54 4.58
CA VAL A 139 -13.52 15.55 5.40
C VAL A 139 -14.31 15.22 6.66
N VAL A 140 -14.76 13.97 6.77
CA VAL A 140 -15.42 13.48 7.98
C VAL A 140 -14.41 13.39 9.13
N GLU A 141 -14.75 13.90 10.31
CA GLU A 141 -13.86 13.87 11.48
C GLU A 141 -13.51 12.43 11.88
N ARG A 142 -14.52 11.57 12.02
CA ARG A 142 -14.39 10.19 12.50
C ARG A 142 -15.05 9.20 11.56
N LEU A 143 -14.24 8.26 11.05
CA LEU A 143 -14.70 7.17 10.19
C LEU A 143 -14.17 5.82 10.70
N PRO A 144 -14.84 5.18 11.68
CA PRO A 144 -14.42 3.91 12.30
C PRO A 144 -14.37 2.73 11.33
N LEU A 145 -13.39 1.83 11.45
CA LEU A 145 -13.08 0.81 10.43
C LEU A 145 -14.25 -0.08 9.96
N ASN A 146 -15.28 -0.28 10.78
CA ASN A 146 -16.49 -1.05 10.47
C ASN A 146 -17.44 -0.37 9.45
N ILE A 147 -17.36 0.95 9.25
CA ILE A 147 -18.25 1.69 8.34
C ILE A 147 -17.81 1.53 6.88
N ARG A 148 -18.43 0.64 6.10
CA ARG A 148 -18.01 0.40 4.70
C ARG A 148 -18.59 1.40 3.70
N SER A 149 -19.73 1.99 4.02
CA SER A 149 -20.36 3.05 3.24
C SER A 149 -20.81 4.19 4.14
N TRP A 150 -20.83 5.41 3.62
CA TRP A 150 -21.29 6.60 4.33
C TRP A 150 -21.91 7.60 3.35
N ASP A 151 -22.74 8.52 3.87
CA ASP A 151 -23.37 9.57 3.09
C ASP A 151 -22.69 10.90 3.38
N CYS A 152 -22.40 11.70 2.36
CA CYS A 152 -21.76 12.99 2.54
C CYS A 152 -22.77 14.04 3.03
N PRO A 153 -22.55 14.67 4.21
CA PRO A 153 -23.47 15.67 4.74
C PRO A 153 -23.41 17.01 3.99
N GLU A 154 -22.30 17.30 3.29
CA GLU A 154 -22.11 18.60 2.61
C GLU A 154 -22.72 18.62 1.21
N CYS A 155 -22.45 17.60 0.38
CA CYS A 155 -22.96 17.54 -1.00
C CYS A 155 -24.12 16.55 -1.21
N GLY A 156 -24.54 15.83 -0.16
CA GLY A 156 -25.67 14.91 -0.22
C GLY A 156 -25.41 13.61 -1.00
N THR A 157 -24.19 13.35 -1.46
CA THR A 157 -23.85 12.08 -2.13
C THR A 157 -24.07 10.90 -1.19
N LYS A 158 -24.92 9.96 -1.58
CA LYS A 158 -25.28 8.79 -0.77
C LYS A 158 -24.47 7.56 -1.16
N GLY A 159 -24.30 6.63 -0.22
CA GLY A 159 -23.77 5.29 -0.45
C GLY A 159 -22.30 5.27 -0.87
N ILE A 160 -21.48 6.21 -0.39
CA ILE A 160 -20.06 6.30 -0.74
C ILE A 160 -19.31 5.07 -0.19
N ASP A 161 -18.90 4.14 -1.05
CA ASP A 161 -18.03 3.02 -0.66
C ASP A 161 -16.66 3.56 -0.26
N ARG A 162 -16.23 3.24 0.97
CA ARG A 162 -14.99 3.77 1.55
C ARG A 162 -13.76 3.48 0.69
N ASP A 163 -13.61 2.25 0.21
CA ASP A 163 -12.37 1.80 -0.44
C ASP A 163 -12.29 2.41 -1.85
N ILE A 164 -13.41 2.49 -2.56
CA ILE A 164 -13.50 3.12 -3.89
C ILE A 164 -13.29 4.64 -3.77
N ASN A 165 -13.91 5.27 -2.77
CA ASN A 165 -13.73 6.69 -2.49
C ASN A 165 -12.27 7.03 -2.17
N ALA A 166 -11.61 6.21 -1.35
CA ALA A 166 -10.18 6.35 -1.10
C ALA A 166 -9.36 6.26 -2.38
N GLY A 167 -9.63 5.28 -3.24
CA GLY A 167 -8.98 5.13 -4.54
C GLY A 167 -9.13 6.38 -5.43
N LYS A 168 -10.35 6.93 -5.53
CA LYS A 168 -10.62 8.15 -6.30
C LYS A 168 -9.87 9.36 -5.76
N ASN A 169 -9.83 9.55 -4.44
CA ASN A 169 -9.08 10.65 -3.82
C ASN A 169 -7.57 10.50 -3.99
N ILE A 170 -7.03 9.29 -3.89
CA ILE A 170 -5.61 9.00 -4.11
C ILE A 170 -5.24 9.29 -5.57
N LEU A 171 -6.08 8.90 -6.53
CA LEU A 171 -5.87 9.22 -7.94
C LEU A 171 -5.87 10.72 -8.19
N ALA A 172 -6.87 11.44 -7.65
CA ALA A 172 -6.94 12.90 -7.78
C ALA A 172 -5.70 13.59 -7.19
N ALA A 173 -5.24 13.15 -6.01
CA ALA A 173 -4.01 13.64 -5.42
C ALA A 173 -2.78 13.30 -6.28
N GLY A 174 -2.69 12.08 -6.81
CA GLY A 174 -1.60 11.65 -7.67
C GLY A 174 -1.49 12.44 -8.96
N LEU A 175 -2.62 12.73 -9.60
CA LEU A 175 -2.68 13.58 -10.79
C LEU A 175 -2.24 15.02 -10.47
N ALA A 176 -2.65 15.57 -9.33
CA ALA A 176 -2.21 16.88 -8.90
C ALA A 176 -0.68 16.95 -8.67
N VAL A 177 -0.08 15.90 -8.09
CA VAL A 177 1.37 15.80 -7.93
C VAL A 177 2.08 15.76 -9.29
N SER A 178 1.60 14.91 -10.19
CA SER A 178 2.18 14.71 -11.53
C SER A 178 2.14 15.99 -12.37
N VAL A 179 0.98 16.66 -12.43
CA VAL A 179 0.79 17.87 -13.25
C VAL A 179 1.45 19.10 -12.63
N CYS A 180 1.33 19.29 -11.31
CA CYS A 180 1.76 20.54 -10.66
C CYS A 180 3.15 20.45 -10.01
N GLY A 181 3.81 19.28 -10.02
CA GLY A 181 5.08 19.06 -9.30
C GLY A 181 4.97 19.25 -7.79
N ALA A 182 3.74 19.25 -7.24
CA ALA A 182 3.49 19.57 -5.85
C ALA A 182 3.91 18.40 -4.95
N ASN A 183 4.90 18.61 -4.08
CA ASN A 183 5.18 17.68 -2.99
C ASN A 183 4.06 17.80 -1.94
N ILE A 184 3.06 16.93 -1.98
CA ILE A 184 2.00 16.87 -0.96
C ILE A 184 2.57 16.18 0.28
N ARG A 185 3.37 16.91 1.05
CA ARG A 185 3.53 16.65 2.49
C ARG A 185 2.45 17.47 3.20
N PRO A 186 1.71 16.92 4.17
CA PRO A 186 0.88 17.76 5.01
C PRO A 186 1.80 18.68 5.81
N ASP A 187 1.70 19.99 5.57
CA ASP A 187 2.33 21.00 6.40
C ASP A 187 1.74 20.95 7.81
N ASN A 188 2.28 20.04 8.63
CA ASN A 188 2.18 20.13 10.07
C ASN A 188 3.18 21.20 10.52
N ASN A 189 2.90 22.47 10.27
CA ASN A 189 3.42 23.58 11.05
C ASN A 189 2.64 24.87 10.75
N CYS A 190 1.86 25.30 11.73
CA CYS A 190 1.51 26.71 11.90
C CYS A 190 2.82 27.48 12.17
N VAL A 191 3.44 28.05 11.14
CA VAL A 191 4.53 29.01 11.31
C VAL A 191 3.94 30.40 11.22
N LYS A 192 3.76 31.03 12.40
CA LYS A 192 3.58 32.47 12.52
C LYS A 192 4.62 33.18 11.66
N GLY A 193 4.15 34.06 10.78
CA GLY A 193 4.99 34.78 9.85
C GLY A 193 6.17 35.47 10.54
N GLN A 194 7.37 35.18 10.05
CA GLN A 194 8.52 36.06 10.24
C GLN A 194 9.08 36.39 8.85
N LEU A 195 8.88 37.65 8.46
CA LEU A 195 9.52 38.27 7.32
C LEU A 195 11.03 38.05 7.38
N ARG A 196 11.58 37.31 6.40
CA ARG A 196 13.03 37.19 6.21
C ARG A 196 13.58 38.54 5.76
N LYS A 197 14.35 39.20 6.65
CA LYS A 197 15.19 40.36 6.28
C LYS A 197 16.19 39.93 5.20
N THR A 198 16.24 40.68 4.10
CA THR A 198 17.21 40.52 3.03
C THR A 198 18.63 40.78 3.54
N ARG A 199 19.59 39.92 3.17
CA ARG A 199 21.02 40.13 3.46
C ARG A 199 21.55 41.23 2.53
N LYS A 200 21.91 42.40 3.09
CA LYS A 200 22.67 43.42 2.37
C LYS A 200 24.05 42.85 1.99
N GLY A 201 24.35 42.81 0.70
CA GLY A 201 25.66 42.43 0.18
C GLY A 201 26.74 43.43 0.61
N LYS A 202 27.91 42.91 1.02
CA LYS A 202 29.11 43.72 1.26
C LYS A 202 29.71 44.13 -0.09
N LYS A 203 29.69 45.42 -0.42
CA LYS A 203 30.50 45.99 -1.50
C LYS A 203 31.95 46.09 -1.01
N GLN A 204 32.87 45.39 -1.67
CA GLN A 204 34.31 45.65 -1.53
C GLN A 204 34.65 46.90 -2.37
N LYS A 205 35.45 47.81 -1.79
CA LYS A 205 36.05 48.93 -2.53
C LYS A 205 37.46 48.52 -2.98
N PRO A 206 37.90 48.90 -4.20
CA PRO A 206 39.28 48.71 -4.61
C PRO A 206 40.20 49.66 -3.85
N LYS A 207 41.43 49.21 -3.56
CA LYS A 207 42.53 50.08 -3.10
C LYS A 207 43.40 50.42 -4.32
N LEU A 208 43.80 51.68 -4.42
CA LEU A 208 45.04 52.10 -5.10
C LEU A 208 46.24 51.53 -4.34
#